data_AF-A0A7J6W1N9-F1
#
_entry.id   AF-A0A7J6W1N9-F1
#
_cell.length_a   1.000
_cell.length_b   1.000
_cell.length_c   1.000
_cell.angle_alpha   90.00
_cell.angle_beta   90.00
_cell.angle_gamma   90.00
#
_symmetry.space_group_name_H-M   'P 1'
#
loop_
_entity.id
_entity.type
_entity.pdbx_description
1 polymer ?
#
loop_
_entity_poly.entity_id
_entity_poly.type
_entity_poly.pdbx_seq_one_letter_code
_entity_poly.pdbx_strand_id
1 'polypeptide(L)' 'MATKIISWNARGLCNLNAQGSVATILRMYNPDLLWLQETKIESREVVNEARMWDEEWGWEFLPSVGASG' A
#
# COMPACT_ATOMS: atom_id res chain seq x y z
N MET A 1 23.23 2.10 8.64
CA MET A 1 22.06 2.94 8.28
C MET A 1 20.89 2.50 9.15
N ALA A 2 20.00 3.42 9.52
CA ALA A 2 18.82 3.08 10.32
C ALA A 2 17.67 2.69 9.38
N THR A 3 16.98 1.59 9.67
CA THR A 3 15.81 1.13 8.92
C THR A 3 14.66 2.13 9.08
N LYS A 4 14.07 2.56 7.96
CA LYS A 4 12.93 3.47 7.90
C LYS A 4 11.65 2.70 7.61
N ILE A 5 10.77 2.67 8.60
CA ILE A 5 9.46 2.02 8.51
C ILE A 5 8.38 3.08 8.52
N ILE A 6 7.44 3.00 7.57
CA ILE A 6 6.25 3.85 7.53
C ILE A 6 5.01 2.97 7.70
N SER A 7 4.12 3.39 8.60
CA SER A 7 2.79 2.80 8.76
C SER A 7 1.74 3.86 8.47
N TRP A 8 0.86 3.62 7.51
CA TRP A 8 -0.11 4.60 7.03
C TRP A 8 -1.50 4.00 6.78
N ASN A 9 -2.50 4.57 7.45
CA ASN A 9 -3.89 4.30 7.17
C ASN A 9 -4.31 5.06 5.91
N ALA A 10 -4.55 4.32 4.83
CA ALA A 10 -4.81 4.87 3.50
C ALA A 10 -6.25 5.35 3.31
N ARG A 11 -7.19 4.93 4.19
CA ARG A 11 -8.63 5.24 4.08
C ARG A 11 -9.24 4.95 2.71
N GLY A 12 -8.77 3.89 2.05
CA GLY A 12 -9.21 3.45 0.72
C GLY A 12 -8.21 3.77 -0.39
N LEU A 13 -7.91 2.77 -1.22
CA LEU A 13 -7.00 2.83 -2.37
C LEU A 13 -7.67 2.37 -3.68
N CYS A 14 -9.00 2.37 -3.73
CA CYS A 14 -9.77 1.85 -4.87
C CYS A 14 -9.74 2.76 -6.11
N ASN A 15 -9.24 3.99 -5.99
CA ASN A 15 -9.17 4.93 -7.12
C ASN A 15 -7.72 5.34 -7.43
N LEU A 16 -7.47 5.73 -8.69
CA LEU A 16 -6.12 6.05 -9.20
C LEU A 16 -5.43 7.19 -8.45
N ASN A 17 -6.17 8.20 -7.97
CA ASN A 17 -5.58 9.32 -7.23
C ASN A 17 -5.05 8.88 -5.86
N ALA A 18 -5.80 8.04 -5.14
CA ALA A 18 -5.38 7.48 -3.86
C ALA A 18 -4.17 6.55 -4.06
N GLN A 19 -4.16 5.76 -5.13
CA GLN A 19 -3.01 4.93 -5.51
C GLN A 19 -1.75 5.76 -5.79
N GLY A 20 -1.88 6.90 -6.49
CA GLY A 20 -0.77 7.83 -6.73
C GLY A 20 -0.15 8.41 -5.45
N SER A 21 -0.92 8.46 -4.36
CA SER A 21 -0.39 8.89 -3.05
C SER A 21 0.59 7.88 -2.45
N VAL A 22 0.40 6.58 -2.70
CA VAL A 22 1.35 5.53 -2.31
C VAL A 22 2.69 5.73 -3.03
N ALA A 23 2.64 5.90 -4.36
CA ALA A 23 3.85 6.16 -5.15
C ALA A 23 4.58 7.43 -4.70
N THR A 24 3.82 8.45 -4.30
CA THR A 24 4.37 9.69 -3.74
C THR A 24 5.12 9.44 -2.42
N ILE A 25 4.55 8.64 -1.50
CA ILE A 25 5.20 8.27 -0.24
C ILE A 25 6.50 7.50 -0.50
N LEU A 26 6.47 6.52 -1.41
CA LEU A 26 7.66 5.75 -1.78
C LEU A 26 8.77 6.66 -2.31
N ARG A 27 8.45 7.57 -3.23
CA ARG A 27 9.43 8.50 -3.83
C ARG A 27 9.96 9.55 -2.86
N MET A 28 9.09 10.14 -2.02
CA MET A 28 9.51 11.21 -1.10
C MET A 28 10.34 10.68 0.07
N TYR A 29 9.95 9.54 0.63
CA TYR A 29 10.53 9.06 1.88
C TYR A 29 11.53 7.94 1.69
N ASN A 30 11.48 7.21 0.57
CA ASN A 30 12.31 6.03 0.31
C ASN A 30 12.42 5.12 1.55
N PRO A 31 11.28 4.62 2.08
CA PRO A 31 11.32 3.73 3.25
C PRO A 31 11.95 2.37 2.89
N ASP A 32 12.34 1.61 3.89
CA ASP A 32 12.70 0.19 3.73
C ASP A 32 11.45 -0.71 3.82
N LEU A 33 10.42 -0.25 4.53
CA LEU A 33 9.14 -0.95 4.68
C LEU A 33 7.97 0.05 4.74
N LEU A 34 6.93 -0.20 3.94
CA LEU A 34 5.68 0.55 3.95
C LEU A 34 4.53 -0.40 4.32
N TRP A 35 3.83 -0.10 5.41
CA TRP A 35 2.65 -0.83 5.85
C TRP A 35 1.39 0.02 5.63
N LEU A 36 0.44 -0.50 4.85
CA LEU A 36 -0.82 0.19 4.54
C LEU A 36 -2.00 -0.48 5.25
N GLN A 37 -2.84 0.32 5.92
CA GLN A 37 -4.10 -0.14 6.53
C GLN A 37 -5.32 0.49 5.85
N GLU A 38 -6.48 -0.14 6.06
CA GLU A 38 -7.78 0.30 5.54
C GLU A 38 -7.75 0.59 4.04
N THR A 39 -7.03 -0.23 3.26
CA THR A 39 -6.92 -0.04 1.80
C THR A 39 -8.26 -0.22 1.09
N LYS A 40 -9.23 -0.91 1.73
CA LYS A 40 -10.53 -1.30 1.15
C LYS A 40 -10.39 -2.12 -0.14
N ILE A 41 -9.20 -2.69 -0.39
CA ILE A 41 -8.95 -3.60 -1.49
C ILE A 41 -9.31 -5.01 -1.04
N GLU A 42 -10.19 -5.66 -1.80
CA GLU A 42 -10.76 -6.96 -1.43
C GLU A 42 -9.95 -8.15 -1.96
N SER A 43 -9.16 -7.96 -3.03
CA SER A 43 -8.45 -9.06 -3.69
C SER A 43 -7.04 -8.68 -4.13
N ARG A 44 -6.21 -9.72 -4.28
CA ARG A 44 -4.81 -9.59 -4.72
C ARG A 44 -4.70 -9.11 -6.17
N GLU A 45 -5.66 -9.47 -7.01
CA GLU A 45 -5.73 -9.09 -8.43
C GLU A 45 -5.87 -7.58 -8.58
N VAL A 46 -6.71 -6.95 -7.76
CA VAL A 46 -6.87 -5.48 -7.75
C VAL A 46 -5.56 -4.78 -7.38
N VAL A 47 -4.75 -5.37 -6.49
CA VAL A 47 -3.43 -4.83 -6.14
C VAL A 47 -2.44 -4.95 -7.30
N ASN A 48 -2.49 -6.04 -8.08
CA ASN A 48 -1.64 -6.22 -9.27
C ASN A 48 -2.01 -5.25 -10.40
N GLU A 49 -3.30 -5.03 -10.63
CA GLU A 49 -3.80 -4.09 -11.64
C GLU A 49 -3.54 -2.63 -11.24
N ALA A 50 -3.57 -2.37 -9.93
CA ALA A 50 -3.26 -1.08 -9.38
C ALA A 50 -1.76 -0.78 -9.53
N ARG A 51 -1.46 0.26 -10.30
CA ARG A 51 -0.10 0.78 -10.53
C ARG A 51 0.44 1.54 -9.30
N MET A 52 0.27 0.97 -8.12
CA MET A 52 0.64 1.55 -6.82
C MET A 52 2.14 1.44 -6.54
N TRP A 53 2.77 0.41 -7.09
CA TRP A 53 4.15 0.01 -6.79
C TRP A 53 5.04 0.27 -8.00
N ASP A 54 6.29 0.66 -7.73
CA ASP A 54 7.35 0.54 -8.73
C ASP A 54 7.73 -0.94 -8.87
N GLU A 55 8.21 -1.37 -10.04
CA GLU A 55 8.54 -2.80 -10.31
C GLU A 55 9.59 -3.37 -9.33
N GLU A 56 10.39 -2.49 -8.72
CA GLU A 56 11.45 -2.84 -7.77
C GLU A 56 10.94 -3.16 -6.35
N TRP A 57 9.67 -2.85 -6.03
CA TRP A 57 9.09 -3.08 -4.72
C TRP A 57 8.35 -4.41 -4.65
N GLY A 58 8.87 -5.34 -3.83
CA GLY A 58 8.10 -6.51 -3.40
C GLY A 58 6.90 -6.09 -2.55
N TRP A 59 5.79 -6.81 -2.66
CA TRP A 59 4.60 -6.56 -1.86
C TRP A 59 3.88 -7.84 -1.46
N GLU A 60 3.17 -7.77 -0.35
CA GLU A 60 2.33 -8.83 0.18
C GLU A 60 0.95 -8.27 0.52
N PHE A 61 -0.11 -8.99 0.13
CA PHE A 61 -1.48 -8.62 0.47
C PHE A 61 -1.95 -9.49 1.61
N LEU A 62 -2.37 -8.83 2.68
CA LEU A 62 -2.94 -9.45 3.86
C LEU A 62 -4.45 -9.16 3.85
N PRO A 63 -5.28 -10.10 3.35
CA PRO A 63 -6.73 -9.91 3.34
C PRO A 63 -7.27 -9.81 4.77
N SER A 64 -8.44 -9.20 4.92
CA SER A 64 -9.16 -9.20 6.20
C SER A 64 -9.51 -10.64 6.58
N VAL A 65 -9.03 -11.10 7.73
CA VAL A 65 -9.40 -12.39 8.31
C VAL A 65 -10.43 -12.14 9.41
N GLY A 66 -11.71 -12.19 9.04
CA GLY A 66 -12.84 -11.96 9.96
C GLY A 66 -13.52 -10.59 9.79
N ALA A 67 -14.79 -10.52 10.21
CA ALA A 67 -15.57 -9.29 10.23
C ALA A 67 -15.16 -8.45 11.45
N SER A 68 -14.57 -7.28 11.21
CA SER A 68 -14.32 -6.33 12.29
C SER A 68 -14.54 -4.91 11.77
N GLY A 69 -15.59 -4.27 12.32
CA GLY A 69 -15.88 -2.84 12.19
C GLY A 69 -17.10 -2.53 11.34
#